data_AF-A0A179ILT2-F1
#
_entry.id   AF-A0A179ILT2-F1
#
_cell.length_a   1.000
_cell.length_b   1.000
_cell.length_c   1.000
_cell.angle_alpha   90.00
_cell.angle_beta   90.00
_cell.angle_gamma   90.00
#
_symmetry.space_group_name_H-M   'P 1'
#
loop_
_entity.id
_entity.type
_entity.pdbx_description
1 polymer ?
#
loop_
_entity_poly.entity_id
_entity_poly.type
_entity_poly.pdbx_seq_one_letter_code
_entity_poly.pdbx_strand_id
1 'polypeptide(L)'
;MRPVIGIIPSRDEGGRYTVHRDYLEAVEAAGGLPVVIGYAEADQDVRRRLLLIDGLLLTGGGDLDPASFGEAPHPSLGTVEPERDAFELALARLAAAMGLPLFGICRGAQLLNVAFGGDLHQDLPAQWRGPLVMHMQRGPRAWPAHAVGVAPDSRLGAIVGAERLRVNSFHHQAIRRVAPGWRAVAWSDDGVIEAIERPDGPLALGVQWHAEALAAAGAWEQRRLFAAFVEAARASADRTSPDEAVPSGERPGIGRTDQADRRGDQAEKR
;
A
#
# COMPACT_ATOMS: atom_id res chain seq x y z
N MET A 1 7.34 10.69 -18.26
CA MET A 1 6.14 11.30 -17.62
C MET A 1 6.25 11.12 -16.10
N ARG A 2 5.45 11.82 -15.27
CA ARG A 2 5.40 11.52 -13.82
C ARG A 2 4.74 10.14 -13.64
N PRO A 3 5.35 9.18 -12.92
CA PRO A 3 4.72 7.88 -12.68
C PRO A 3 3.48 8.06 -11.80
N VAL A 4 2.40 7.36 -12.13
CA VAL A 4 1.13 7.38 -11.41
C VAL A 4 1.25 6.47 -10.20
N ILE A 5 1.03 7.02 -9.01
CA ILE A 5 1.10 6.28 -7.75
C ILE A 5 -0.31 6.09 -7.20
N GLY A 6 -0.75 4.85 -7.13
CA GLY A 6 -2.02 4.49 -6.49
C GLY A 6 -1.91 4.59 -4.97
N ILE A 7 -2.82 5.33 -4.34
CA ILE A 7 -2.89 5.48 -2.88
C ILE A 7 -4.25 4.95 -2.41
N ILE A 8 -4.25 4.03 -1.45
CA ILE A 8 -5.50 3.46 -0.93
C ILE A 8 -6.00 4.29 0.27
N PRO A 9 -7.25 4.81 0.22
CA PRO A 9 -7.83 5.54 1.32
C PRO A 9 -8.35 4.59 2.40
N SER A 10 -8.50 5.12 3.62
CA SER A 10 -9.34 4.50 4.66
C SER A 10 -10.80 4.84 4.42
N ARG A 11 -11.75 4.09 4.99
CA ARG A 11 -13.18 4.40 4.91
C ARG A 11 -13.75 4.59 6.30
N ASP A 12 -14.35 5.74 6.56
CA ASP A 12 -15.00 5.98 7.86
C ASP A 12 -16.38 5.29 7.94
N GLU A 13 -16.97 5.29 9.14
CA GLU A 13 -18.31 4.69 9.38
C GLU A 13 -19.42 5.32 8.52
N GLY A 14 -19.22 6.55 8.04
CA GLY A 14 -20.13 7.24 7.13
C GLY A 14 -19.91 6.90 5.66
N GLY A 15 -19.01 5.95 5.36
CA GLY A 15 -18.67 5.54 4.00
C GLY A 15 -17.78 6.52 3.24
N ARG A 16 -17.20 7.54 3.90
CA ARG A 16 -16.33 8.51 3.24
C ARG A 16 -14.91 7.96 3.13
N TYR A 17 -14.34 8.09 1.94
CA TYR A 17 -12.92 7.86 1.74
C TYR A 17 -12.10 8.99 2.34
N THR A 18 -11.10 8.63 3.14
CA THR A 18 -10.18 9.57 3.78
C THR A 18 -8.74 9.16 3.55
N VAL A 19 -7.89 10.14 3.29
CA VAL A 19 -6.44 9.97 3.17
C VAL A 19 -5.77 11.21 3.73
N HIS A 20 -4.73 11.03 4.53
CA HIS A 20 -3.99 12.16 5.07
C HIS A 20 -3.21 12.86 3.94
N ARG A 21 -3.27 14.19 3.90
CA ARG A 21 -2.63 14.99 2.84
C ARG A 21 -1.14 14.69 2.66
N ASP A 22 -0.43 14.40 3.75
CA ASP A 22 1.00 14.12 3.74
C ASP A 22 1.38 12.93 2.84
N TYR A 23 0.52 11.92 2.66
CA TYR A 23 0.78 10.84 1.70
C TYR A 23 0.85 11.37 0.26
N LEU A 24 -0.09 12.25 -0.11
CA LEU A 24 -0.17 12.82 -1.45
C LEU A 24 1.00 13.76 -1.67
N GLU A 25 1.25 14.66 -0.72
CA GLU A 25 2.33 15.66 -0.80
C GLU A 25 3.71 15.01 -0.85
N ALA A 26 3.93 13.92 -0.08
CA ALA A 26 5.21 13.20 -0.12
C ALA A 26 5.46 12.53 -1.49
N VAL A 27 4.42 11.99 -2.13
CA VAL A 27 4.50 11.46 -3.50
C VAL A 27 4.76 12.57 -4.51
N GLU A 28 4.06 13.70 -4.41
CA GLU A 28 4.25 14.85 -5.30
C GLU A 28 5.65 15.43 -5.19
N ALA A 29 6.15 15.62 -3.97
CA ALA A 29 7.49 16.11 -3.71
C ALA A 29 8.59 15.18 -4.25
N ALA A 30 8.32 13.87 -4.31
CA ALA A 30 9.20 12.88 -4.93
C ALA A 30 9.07 12.81 -6.47
N GLY A 31 8.14 13.55 -7.08
CA GLY A 31 7.95 13.62 -8.52
C GLY A 31 6.95 12.60 -9.09
N GLY A 32 6.19 11.89 -8.25
CA GLY A 32 5.11 10.99 -8.66
C GLY A 32 3.77 11.74 -8.77
N LEU A 33 2.79 11.17 -9.48
CA LEU A 33 1.41 11.70 -9.58
C LEU A 33 0.50 10.85 -8.68
N PRO A 34 0.06 11.33 -7.50
CA PRO A 34 -0.80 10.54 -6.61
C PRO A 34 -2.22 10.44 -7.17
N VAL A 35 -2.79 9.23 -7.14
CA VAL A 35 -4.19 8.96 -7.46
C VAL A 35 -4.80 8.11 -6.35
N VAL A 36 -5.89 8.60 -5.76
CA VAL A 36 -6.63 7.85 -4.75
C VAL A 36 -7.47 6.78 -5.45
N ILE A 37 -7.28 5.52 -5.08
CA ILE A 37 -8.03 4.39 -5.64
C ILE A 37 -9.06 3.94 -4.61
N GLY A 38 -10.34 4.12 -4.92
CA GLY A 38 -11.43 3.61 -4.07
C GLY A 38 -11.45 2.07 -4.01
N TYR A 39 -12.43 1.49 -3.34
CA TYR A 39 -12.58 0.04 -3.28
C TYR A 39 -13.29 -0.52 -4.52
N ALA A 40 -13.02 -1.77 -4.86
CA ALA A 40 -13.69 -2.51 -5.93
C ALA A 40 -14.15 -3.85 -5.38
N GLU A 41 -15.36 -4.28 -5.78
CA GLU A 41 -15.91 -5.57 -5.35
C GLU A 41 -15.49 -6.71 -6.29
N ALA A 42 -15.22 -6.42 -7.57
CA ALA A 42 -14.89 -7.42 -8.58
C ALA A 42 -13.38 -7.45 -8.92
N ASP A 43 -12.79 -8.65 -8.98
CA ASP A 43 -11.37 -8.86 -9.32
C ASP A 43 -10.94 -8.23 -10.65
N GLN A 44 -11.84 -8.22 -11.64
CA GLN A 44 -11.56 -7.59 -12.94
C GLN A 44 -11.35 -6.08 -12.80
N ASP A 45 -12.09 -5.42 -11.91
CA ASP A 45 -11.96 -3.99 -11.66
C ASP A 45 -10.70 -3.68 -10.86
N VAL A 46 -10.30 -4.56 -9.94
CA VAL A 46 -9.00 -4.48 -9.23
C VAL A 46 -7.86 -4.48 -10.25
N ARG A 47 -7.84 -5.46 -11.16
CA ARG A 47 -6.81 -5.55 -12.20
C ARG A 47 -6.79 -4.32 -13.10
N ARG A 48 -7.96 -3.84 -13.54
CA ARG A 48 -8.05 -2.63 -14.37
C ARG A 48 -7.50 -1.39 -13.66
N ARG A 49 -7.74 -1.24 -12.35
CA ARG A 49 -7.17 -0.14 -11.57
C ARG A 49 -5.65 -0.23 -11.46
N LEU A 50 -5.11 -1.45 -11.28
CA LEU A 50 -3.66 -1.66 -11.24
C LEU A 50 -2.98 -1.35 -12.58
N LEU A 51 -3.68 -1.52 -13.71
CA LEU A 51 -3.16 -1.12 -15.03
C LEU A 51 -3.08 0.40 -15.24
N LEU A 52 -3.69 1.20 -14.34
CA LEU A 52 -3.65 2.66 -14.40
C LEU A 52 -2.54 3.27 -13.54
N ILE A 53 -1.79 2.45 -12.79
CA ILE A 53 -0.76 2.91 -11.86
C ILE A 53 0.58 2.24 -12.13
N ASP A 54 1.64 2.95 -11.77
CA ASP A 54 3.03 2.53 -11.91
C ASP A 54 3.64 2.07 -10.58
N GLY A 55 2.95 2.29 -9.46
CA GLY A 55 3.32 1.83 -8.12
C GLY A 55 2.17 1.97 -7.13
N LEU A 56 2.18 1.15 -6.07
CA LEU A 56 1.12 1.11 -5.06
C LEU A 56 1.64 1.52 -3.67
N LEU A 57 1.03 2.54 -3.09
CA LEU A 57 1.26 3.02 -1.73
C LEU A 57 0.09 2.62 -0.81
N LEU A 58 0.38 1.76 0.16
CA LEU A 58 -0.56 1.31 1.18
C LEU A 58 -0.42 2.18 2.42
N THR A 59 -1.52 2.82 2.82
CA THR A 59 -1.54 3.81 3.90
C THR A 59 -1.68 3.17 5.28
N GLY A 60 -1.42 3.97 6.32
CA GLY A 60 -1.82 3.62 7.68
C GLY A 60 -3.34 3.53 7.84
N GLY A 61 -3.80 3.09 9.01
CA GLY A 61 -5.21 2.92 9.30
C GLY A 61 -5.41 2.32 10.69
N GLY A 62 -6.58 1.72 10.91
CA GLY A 62 -6.88 0.93 12.11
C GLY A 62 -6.12 -0.40 12.14
N ASP A 63 -6.73 -1.38 12.78
CA ASP A 63 -6.14 -2.71 12.92
C ASP A 63 -6.47 -3.58 11.72
N LEU A 64 -5.63 -4.57 11.45
CA LEU A 64 -5.96 -5.66 10.52
C LEU A 64 -6.80 -6.72 11.23
N ASP A 65 -7.84 -7.21 10.54
CA ASP A 65 -8.65 -8.33 10.99
C ASP A 65 -7.79 -9.58 11.23
N PRO A 66 -7.72 -10.10 12.47
CA PRO A 66 -6.96 -11.31 12.80
C PRO A 66 -7.32 -12.56 11.99
N ALA A 67 -8.55 -12.63 11.47
CA ALA A 67 -8.95 -13.70 10.56
C ALA A 67 -8.07 -13.76 9.31
N SER A 68 -7.53 -12.62 8.86
CA SER A 68 -6.65 -12.52 7.69
C SER A 68 -5.31 -13.24 7.86
N PHE A 69 -4.89 -13.50 9.11
CA PHE A 69 -3.69 -14.26 9.45
C PHE A 69 -3.98 -15.46 10.37
N GLY A 70 -5.23 -15.93 10.38
CA GLY A 70 -5.63 -17.20 10.99
C GLY A 70 -5.73 -17.19 12.52
N GLU A 71 -5.97 -16.03 13.14
CA GLU A 71 -6.14 -15.91 14.59
C GLU A 71 -7.55 -15.45 14.99
N ALA A 72 -7.93 -15.75 16.23
CA ALA A 72 -9.09 -15.16 16.88
C ALA A 72 -8.76 -13.73 17.38
N PRO A 73 -9.75 -12.84 17.46
CA PRO A 73 -9.53 -11.47 17.93
C PRO A 73 -9.09 -11.42 19.39
N HIS A 74 -8.01 -10.68 19.66
CA HIS A 74 -7.51 -10.39 20.99
C HIS A 74 -8.39 -9.33 21.67
N PRO A 75 -8.59 -9.36 23.01
CA PRO A 75 -9.41 -8.37 23.72
C PRO A 75 -9.00 -6.90 23.53
N SER A 76 -7.73 -6.65 23.17
CA SER A 76 -7.17 -5.32 22.92
C SER A 76 -7.24 -4.90 21.43
N LEU A 77 -7.87 -5.68 20.56
CA LEU A 77 -7.99 -5.36 19.14
C LEU A 77 -8.70 -4.01 18.96
N GLY A 78 -8.12 -3.15 18.14
CA GLY A 78 -8.71 -1.88 17.74
C GLY A 78 -9.82 -2.06 16.70
N THR A 79 -10.19 -0.96 16.04
CA THR A 79 -11.18 -0.98 14.96
C THR A 79 -10.59 -1.65 13.73
N VAL A 80 -11.29 -2.66 13.19
CA VAL A 80 -10.94 -3.36 11.95
C VAL A 80 -11.88 -2.96 10.81
N GLU A 81 -11.41 -3.07 9.58
CA GLU A 81 -12.18 -2.81 8.35
C GLU A 81 -12.15 -4.04 7.43
N PRO A 82 -12.89 -5.14 7.71
CA PRO A 82 -12.69 -6.42 7.02
C PRO A 82 -12.83 -6.37 5.48
N GLU A 83 -13.74 -5.52 4.97
CA GLU A 83 -13.87 -5.30 3.52
C GLU A 83 -12.64 -4.62 2.91
N ARG A 84 -12.05 -3.65 3.62
CA ARG A 84 -10.80 -2.98 3.22
C ARG A 84 -9.65 -3.98 3.28
N ASP A 85 -9.58 -4.78 4.34
CA ASP A 85 -8.55 -5.79 4.52
C ASP A 85 -8.56 -6.79 3.35
N ALA A 86 -9.73 -7.36 3.04
CA ALA A 86 -9.87 -8.28 1.91
C ALA A 86 -9.45 -7.65 0.57
N PHE A 87 -9.92 -6.42 0.30
CA PHE A 87 -9.59 -5.69 -0.92
C PHE A 87 -8.08 -5.40 -1.03
N GLU A 88 -7.46 -4.83 0.01
CA GLU A 88 -6.05 -4.45 -0.03
C GLU A 88 -5.12 -5.68 -0.03
N LEU A 89 -5.48 -6.77 0.64
CA LEU A 89 -4.73 -8.04 0.57
C LEU A 89 -4.72 -8.61 -0.86
N ALA A 90 -5.88 -8.62 -1.52
CA ALA A 90 -5.99 -9.05 -2.92
C ALA A 90 -5.21 -8.10 -3.86
N LEU A 91 -5.36 -6.79 -3.65
CA LEU A 91 -4.68 -5.76 -4.42
C LEU A 91 -3.14 -5.87 -4.30
N ALA A 92 -2.62 -6.03 -3.08
CA ALA A 92 -1.17 -6.15 -2.83
C ALA A 92 -0.58 -7.40 -3.50
N ARG A 93 -1.27 -8.54 -3.42
CA ARG A 93 -0.86 -9.79 -4.09
C ARG A 93 -0.84 -9.63 -5.60
N LEU A 94 -1.90 -9.05 -6.19
CA LEU A 94 -1.99 -8.86 -7.63
C LEU A 94 -0.98 -7.84 -8.14
N ALA A 95 -0.78 -6.73 -7.42
CA ALA A 95 0.22 -5.72 -7.75
C ALA A 95 1.65 -6.31 -7.74
N ALA A 96 1.99 -7.13 -6.74
CA ALA A 96 3.25 -7.85 -6.71
C ALA A 96 3.39 -8.82 -7.89
N ALA A 97 2.33 -9.56 -8.24
CA ALA A 97 2.34 -10.47 -9.38
C ALA A 97 2.50 -9.75 -10.73
N MET A 98 2.03 -8.50 -10.82
CA MET A 98 2.21 -7.62 -11.98
C MET A 98 3.58 -6.93 -12.00
N GLY A 99 4.43 -7.14 -10.99
CA GLY A 99 5.74 -6.50 -10.90
C GLY A 99 5.69 -5.01 -10.57
N LEU A 100 4.59 -4.54 -9.96
CA LEU A 100 4.50 -3.16 -9.47
C LEU A 100 5.33 -2.98 -8.19
N PRO A 101 6.04 -1.85 -8.05
CA PRO A 101 6.61 -1.45 -6.79
C PRO A 101 5.54 -1.24 -5.71
N LEU A 102 5.84 -1.68 -4.49
CA LEU A 102 4.97 -1.61 -3.32
C LEU A 102 5.66 -0.82 -2.21
N PHE A 103 4.94 0.13 -1.61
CA PHE A 103 5.38 0.79 -0.39
C PHE A 103 4.25 0.80 0.64
N GLY A 104 4.50 0.22 1.82
CA GLY A 104 3.54 0.14 2.92
C GLY A 104 3.98 0.96 4.11
N ILE A 105 3.06 1.74 4.69
CA ILE A 105 3.33 2.60 5.86
C ILE A 105 2.40 2.20 7.01
N CYS A 106 2.97 1.93 8.18
CA CYS A 106 2.27 1.51 9.40
C CYS A 106 1.38 0.27 9.14
N ARG A 107 0.06 0.42 9.19
CA ARG A 107 -0.89 -0.62 8.78
C ARG A 107 -0.58 -1.19 7.40
N GLY A 108 -0.15 -0.36 6.44
CA GLY A 108 0.25 -0.83 5.11
C GLY A 108 1.45 -1.80 5.13
N ALA A 109 2.42 -1.63 6.04
CA ALA A 109 3.54 -2.55 6.20
C ALA A 109 3.09 -3.90 6.78
N GLN A 110 2.19 -3.85 7.78
CA GLN A 110 1.56 -5.04 8.36
C GLN A 110 0.71 -5.78 7.31
N LEU A 111 0.01 -5.04 6.46
CA LEU A 111 -0.81 -5.60 5.39
C LEU A 111 0.04 -6.32 4.36
N LEU A 112 1.17 -5.72 3.94
CA LEU A 112 2.13 -6.39 3.07
C LEU A 112 2.60 -7.71 3.70
N ASN A 113 2.96 -7.70 4.98
CA ASN A 113 3.36 -8.92 5.68
C ASN A 113 2.26 -10.00 5.65
N VAL A 114 1.04 -9.65 6.04
CA VAL A 114 -0.09 -10.60 6.07
C VAL A 114 -0.47 -11.08 4.67
N ALA A 115 -0.42 -10.21 3.65
CA ALA A 115 -0.68 -10.55 2.26
C ALA A 115 0.19 -11.70 1.77
N PHE A 116 1.44 -11.78 2.23
CA PHE A 116 2.39 -12.82 1.82
C PHE A 116 2.58 -13.94 2.86
N GLY A 117 1.70 -14.05 3.86
CA GLY A 117 1.66 -15.18 4.80
C GLY A 117 2.42 -15.00 6.11
N GLY A 118 2.80 -13.75 6.44
CA GLY A 118 3.25 -13.39 7.77
C GLY A 118 2.10 -13.23 8.77
N ASP A 119 2.43 -12.92 10.03
CA ASP A 119 1.44 -12.64 11.07
C ASP A 119 1.86 -11.47 11.97
N LEU A 120 0.97 -11.07 12.88
CA LEU A 120 1.11 -9.89 13.72
C LEU A 120 1.01 -10.22 15.21
N HIS A 121 1.65 -9.39 16.03
CA HIS A 121 1.15 -9.08 17.35
C HIS A 121 -0.10 -8.21 17.19
N GLN A 122 -1.24 -8.64 17.74
CA GLN A 122 -2.49 -7.89 17.79
C GLN A 122 -2.44 -6.76 18.82
N ASP A 123 -1.60 -6.89 19.85
CA ASP A 123 -1.34 -5.82 20.82
C ASP A 123 0.02 -6.04 21.49
N LEU A 124 0.96 -5.13 21.23
CA LEU A 124 2.31 -5.16 21.81
C LEU A 124 2.26 -5.15 23.35
N PRO A 125 1.55 -4.23 24.04
CA PRO A 125 1.47 -4.24 25.50
C PRO A 125 1.00 -5.57 26.11
N ALA A 126 0.04 -6.25 25.48
CA ALA A 126 -0.48 -7.51 26.00
C ALA A 126 0.36 -8.75 25.61
N GLN A 127 1.03 -8.73 24.45
CA GLN A 127 1.66 -9.93 23.88
C GLN A 127 3.20 -9.92 23.92
N TRP A 128 3.83 -8.75 24.06
CA TRP A 128 5.29 -8.65 24.08
C TRP A 128 5.87 -9.10 25.42
N ARG A 129 6.93 -9.92 25.36
CA ARG A 129 7.60 -10.48 26.54
C ARG A 129 8.94 -9.80 26.74
N GLY A 130 8.93 -8.52 27.09
CA GLY A 130 10.13 -7.73 27.32
C GLY A 130 9.80 -6.27 27.62
N PRO A 131 10.83 -5.44 27.92
CA PRO A 131 10.67 -3.99 27.92
C PRO A 131 10.10 -3.54 26.57
N LEU A 132 9.21 -2.55 26.60
CA LEU A 132 8.68 -1.90 25.40
C LEU A 132 9.04 -0.42 25.43
N VAL A 133 9.46 0.11 24.29
CA VAL A 133 9.45 1.55 24.05
C VAL A 133 8.02 2.00 23.71
N MET A 134 7.78 3.31 23.70
CA MET A 134 6.46 3.83 23.38
C MET A 134 6.19 3.76 21.87
N HIS A 135 5.46 2.72 21.44
CA HIS A 135 5.04 2.55 20.04
C HIS A 135 3.74 3.31 19.68
N MET A 136 2.99 3.79 20.68
CA MET A 136 1.82 4.66 20.50
C MET A 136 2.09 6.01 21.16
N GLN A 137 2.74 6.93 20.45
CA GLN A 137 3.14 8.22 21.00
C GLN A 137 1.96 9.17 21.22
N ARG A 138 2.06 10.03 22.24
CA ARG A 138 1.06 11.06 22.54
C ARG A 138 1.40 12.45 21.96
N GLY A 139 2.52 12.54 21.25
CA GLY A 139 3.03 13.78 20.65
C GLY A 139 2.64 13.97 19.18
N PRO A 140 3.04 15.09 18.56
CA PRO A 140 2.74 15.39 17.16
C PRO A 140 3.26 14.31 16.21
N ARG A 141 2.51 14.01 15.13
CA ARG A 141 2.90 13.01 14.13
C ARG A 141 4.23 13.33 13.44
N ALA A 142 4.55 14.60 13.26
CA ALA A 142 5.81 15.07 12.68
C ALA A 142 7.04 14.88 13.60
N TRP A 143 6.89 14.42 14.84
CA TRP A 143 7.98 14.35 15.83
C TRP A 143 8.44 12.91 16.11
N PRO A 144 9.76 12.64 16.06
CA PRO A 144 10.30 11.33 16.39
C PRO A 144 10.17 10.91 17.86
N ALA A 145 9.64 9.72 18.11
CA ALA A 145 9.47 9.11 19.43
C ALA A 145 10.65 8.23 19.85
N HIS A 146 11.14 7.32 19.00
CA HIS A 146 12.20 6.37 19.38
C HIS A 146 13.21 6.18 18.25
N ALA A 147 14.27 5.43 18.55
CA ALA A 147 15.29 5.04 17.58
C ALA A 147 14.93 3.70 16.92
N VAL A 148 15.41 3.55 15.68
CA VAL A 148 15.30 2.32 14.89
C VAL A 148 16.68 2.03 14.31
N GLY A 149 17.20 0.83 14.57
CA GLY A 149 18.39 0.29 13.90
C GLY A 149 18.01 -0.27 12.53
N VAL A 150 18.82 0.00 11.52
CA VAL A 150 18.60 -0.39 10.12
C VAL A 150 19.73 -1.31 9.67
N ALA A 151 19.38 -2.43 9.05
CA ALA A 151 20.35 -3.37 8.49
C ALA A 151 21.15 -2.70 7.36
N PRO A 152 22.49 -2.60 7.44
CA PRO A 152 23.29 -1.88 6.44
C PRO A 152 23.29 -2.54 5.06
N ASP A 153 23.06 -3.85 4.98
CA ASP A 153 22.95 -4.63 3.75
C ASP A 153 21.53 -4.63 3.15
N SER A 154 20.62 -3.80 3.68
CA SER A 154 19.23 -3.68 3.20
C SER A 154 19.06 -2.63 2.12
N ARG A 155 18.02 -2.79 1.29
CA ARG A 155 17.62 -1.73 0.35
C ARG A 155 17.22 -0.48 1.15
N LEU A 156 16.52 -0.66 2.27
CA LEU A 156 16.23 0.42 3.21
C LEU A 156 17.51 1.17 3.63
N GLY A 157 18.53 0.45 4.11
CA GLY A 157 19.82 1.01 4.52
C GLY A 157 20.51 1.78 3.41
N ALA A 158 20.51 1.27 2.19
CA ALA A 158 21.05 1.96 1.02
C ALA A 158 20.25 3.25 0.67
N ILE A 159 18.92 3.20 0.78
CA ILE A 159 18.05 4.34 0.50
C ILE A 159 18.27 5.45 1.51
N VAL A 160 18.22 5.14 2.81
CA VAL A 160 18.33 6.15 3.88
C VAL A 160 19.77 6.55 4.16
N GLY A 161 20.76 5.70 3.85
CA GLY A 161 22.18 5.98 4.06
C GLY A 161 22.57 6.09 5.54
N ALA A 162 21.83 5.42 6.43
CA ALA A 162 22.04 5.47 7.87
C ALA A 162 21.71 4.11 8.51
N GLU A 163 22.50 3.71 9.51
CA GLU A 163 22.27 2.50 10.31
C GLU A 163 21.33 2.74 11.50
N ARG A 164 21.02 4.00 11.81
CA ARG A 164 20.12 4.36 12.91
C ARG A 164 19.27 5.57 12.53
N LEU A 165 17.97 5.46 12.69
CA LEU A 165 16.98 6.50 12.42
C LEU A 165 16.27 6.90 13.70
N ARG A 166 15.80 8.15 13.76
CA ARG A 166 14.81 8.61 14.74
C ARG A 166 13.46 8.69 14.03
N VAL A 167 12.46 7.95 14.50
CA VAL A 167 11.15 7.83 13.84
C VAL A 167 10.01 8.15 14.80
N ASN A 168 8.85 8.53 14.25
CA ASN A 168 7.60 8.66 14.97
C ASN A 168 6.94 7.27 15.15
N SER A 169 5.93 7.14 16.02
CA SER A 169 5.28 5.85 16.25
C SER A 169 3.83 5.98 16.69
N PHE A 170 2.93 5.35 15.95
CA PHE A 170 1.48 5.37 16.19
C PHE A 170 0.87 3.99 15.89
N HIS A 171 1.41 2.96 16.53
CA HIS A 171 0.93 1.60 16.38
C HIS A 171 0.98 0.84 17.71
N HIS A 172 0.07 -0.11 17.86
CA HIS A 172 0.11 -1.10 18.94
C HIS A 172 0.13 -2.53 18.39
N GLN A 173 -0.35 -2.73 17.15
CA GLN A 173 -0.02 -3.91 16.36
C GLN A 173 1.40 -3.83 15.81
N ALA A 174 2.04 -4.97 15.60
CA ALA A 174 3.36 -5.05 14.96
C ALA A 174 3.58 -6.39 14.27
N ILE A 175 4.51 -6.45 13.34
CA ILE A 175 4.89 -7.70 12.67
C ILE A 175 5.53 -8.66 13.68
N ARG A 176 5.03 -9.89 13.74
CA ARG A 176 5.55 -10.95 14.63
C ARG A 176 6.37 -11.97 13.84
N ARG A 177 5.75 -12.62 12.85
CA ARG A 177 6.43 -13.47 11.87
C ARG A 177 6.46 -12.79 10.51
N VAL A 178 7.66 -12.59 9.99
CA VAL A 178 7.87 -12.08 8.64
C VAL A 178 7.42 -13.11 7.61
N ALA A 179 6.73 -12.65 6.57
CA ALA A 179 6.27 -13.46 5.46
C ALA A 179 7.42 -14.17 4.71
N PRO A 180 7.19 -15.38 4.17
CA PRO A 180 8.13 -16.02 3.24
C PRO A 180 8.53 -15.11 2.07
N GLY A 181 9.82 -15.07 1.74
CA GLY A 181 10.36 -14.22 0.68
C GLY A 181 10.50 -12.74 1.04
N TRP A 182 10.15 -12.36 2.28
CA TRP A 182 10.44 -11.07 2.88
C TRP A 182 11.50 -11.23 3.97
N ARG A 183 12.18 -10.14 4.32
CA ARG A 183 13.08 -10.06 5.48
C ARG A 183 12.80 -8.82 6.30
N ALA A 184 12.94 -8.93 7.62
CA ALA A 184 13.02 -7.75 8.49
C ALA A 184 14.36 -7.05 8.29
N VAL A 185 14.32 -5.72 8.24
CA VAL A 185 15.50 -4.88 7.93
C VAL A 185 15.62 -3.66 8.83
N ALA A 186 14.67 -3.46 9.75
CA ALA A 186 14.81 -2.47 10.80
C ALA A 186 14.09 -2.90 12.07
N TRP A 187 14.63 -2.50 13.22
CA TRP A 187 14.11 -2.84 14.55
C TRP A 187 14.25 -1.65 15.51
N SER A 188 13.28 -1.48 16.40
CA SER A 188 13.41 -0.61 17.57
C SER A 188 14.35 -1.22 18.62
N ASP A 189 14.75 -0.43 19.62
CA ASP A 189 15.69 -0.87 20.68
C ASP A 189 15.15 -2.01 21.56
N ASP A 190 13.83 -2.23 21.57
CA ASP A 190 13.20 -3.37 22.25
C ASP A 190 13.06 -4.62 21.35
N GLY A 191 13.46 -4.53 20.07
CA GLY A 191 13.45 -5.65 19.13
C GLY A 191 12.19 -5.80 18.30
N VAL A 192 11.21 -4.89 18.41
CA VAL A 192 10.03 -4.88 17.53
C VAL A 192 10.45 -4.59 16.10
N ILE A 193 9.88 -5.32 15.14
CA ILE A 193 10.16 -5.15 13.71
C ILE A 193 9.55 -3.84 13.22
N GLU A 194 10.38 -2.98 12.67
CA GLU A 194 10.03 -1.62 12.23
C GLU A 194 10.07 -1.46 10.71
N ALA A 195 10.73 -2.37 9.99
CA ALA A 195 10.65 -2.43 8.55
C ALA A 195 10.88 -3.83 8.00
N ILE A 196 10.21 -4.12 6.88
CA ILE A 196 10.37 -5.34 6.08
C ILE A 196 10.59 -4.99 4.61
N GLU A 197 11.33 -5.82 3.89
CA GLU A 197 11.50 -5.67 2.44
C GLU A 197 11.54 -7.02 1.72
N ARG A 198 11.27 -7.02 0.42
CA ARG A 198 11.68 -8.14 -0.46
C ARG A 198 13.08 -7.85 -1.02
N PRO A 199 14.03 -8.80 -0.92
CA PRO A 199 15.39 -8.61 -1.43
C PRO A 199 15.45 -8.59 -2.96
N ASP A 200 14.54 -9.31 -3.63
CA ASP A 200 14.52 -9.51 -5.08
C ASP A 200 13.34 -8.82 -5.76
N GLY A 201 13.50 -8.54 -7.06
CA GLY A 201 12.45 -7.95 -7.90
C GLY A 201 12.25 -6.45 -7.68
N PRO A 202 11.11 -5.89 -8.12
CA PRO A 202 10.74 -4.49 -7.92
C PRO A 202 10.81 -4.08 -6.44
N LEU A 203 10.89 -2.77 -6.19
CA LEU A 203 10.90 -2.27 -4.81
C LEU A 203 9.62 -2.71 -4.10
N ALA A 204 9.76 -3.47 -3.01
CA ALA A 204 8.67 -3.83 -2.12
C ALA A 204 9.17 -3.63 -0.68
N LEU A 205 8.68 -2.57 -0.03
CA LEU A 205 9.17 -2.08 1.26
C LEU A 205 7.98 -1.76 2.17
N GLY A 206 8.07 -2.13 3.43
CA GLY A 206 7.12 -1.74 4.48
C GLY A 206 7.88 -1.09 5.64
N VAL A 207 7.40 0.06 6.13
CA VAL A 207 7.91 0.72 7.34
C VAL A 207 6.78 0.92 8.33
N GLN A 208 7.04 0.71 9.62
CA GLN A 208 6.02 0.71 10.66
C GLN A 208 5.72 2.13 11.17
N TRP A 209 6.70 3.04 11.09
CA TRP A 209 6.52 4.46 11.37
C TRP A 209 5.80 5.20 10.23
N HIS A 210 5.37 6.43 10.51
CA HIS A 210 4.69 7.30 9.56
C HIS A 210 5.68 8.19 8.80
N ALA A 211 6.32 7.60 7.80
CA ALA A 211 7.31 8.24 6.93
C ALA A 211 6.75 9.47 6.21
N GLU A 212 5.44 9.48 5.87
CA GLU A 212 4.78 10.58 5.19
C GLU A 212 4.83 11.87 6.03
N ALA A 213 4.54 11.74 7.33
CA ALA A 213 4.50 12.88 8.24
C ALA A 213 5.92 13.43 8.51
N LEU A 214 6.91 12.55 8.61
CA LEU A 214 8.31 12.96 8.79
C LEU A 214 8.89 13.59 7.51
N ALA A 215 8.53 13.08 6.33
CA ALA A 215 8.94 13.67 5.05
C ALA A 215 8.38 15.09 4.88
N ALA A 216 7.10 15.29 5.23
CA ALA A 216 6.45 16.60 5.29
C ALA A 216 7.14 17.54 6.28
N ALA A 217 7.59 17.01 7.43
CA ALA A 217 8.33 17.75 8.45
C ALA A 217 9.80 18.07 8.08
N GLY A 218 10.31 17.56 6.97
CA GLY A 218 11.66 17.88 6.49
C GLY A 218 12.72 16.81 6.68
N ALA A 219 12.38 15.63 7.22
CA ALA A 219 13.34 14.55 7.39
C ALA A 219 13.82 14.02 6.02
N TRP A 220 15.11 14.17 5.74
CA TRP A 220 15.69 13.87 4.42
C TRP A 220 15.72 12.37 4.13
N GLU A 221 15.93 11.54 5.15
CA GLU A 221 15.90 10.08 5.06
C GLU A 221 14.54 9.60 4.56
N GLN A 222 13.47 10.25 5.05
CA GLN A 222 12.09 9.90 4.74
C GLN A 222 11.71 10.38 3.34
N ARG A 223 12.17 11.57 2.94
CA ARG A 223 12.06 12.03 1.54
C ARG A 223 12.77 11.08 0.57
N ARG A 224 13.91 10.51 0.95
CA ARG A 224 14.63 9.50 0.13
C ARG A 224 13.84 8.20 -0.03
N LEU A 225 13.06 7.77 0.97
CA LEU A 225 12.14 6.63 0.82
C LEU A 225 11.12 6.87 -0.29
N PHE A 226 10.44 8.02 -0.26
CA PHE A 226 9.47 8.37 -1.31
C PHE A 226 10.14 8.53 -2.67
N ALA A 227 11.33 9.15 -2.73
CA ALA A 227 12.08 9.27 -3.98
C ALA A 227 12.46 7.91 -4.57
N ALA A 228 12.95 6.98 -3.75
CA ALA A 228 13.29 5.62 -4.19
C ALA A 228 12.06 4.84 -4.68
N PHE A 229 10.92 4.97 -3.99
CA PHE A 229 9.67 4.36 -4.40
C PHE A 229 9.16 4.92 -5.74
N VAL A 230 9.13 6.24 -5.90
CA VAL A 230 8.72 6.90 -7.14
C VAL A 230 9.67 6.56 -8.30
N GLU A 231 10.97 6.47 -8.05
CA GLU A 231 11.93 6.05 -9.06
C GLU A 231 11.70 4.60 -9.50
N ALA A 232 11.43 3.69 -8.56
CA ALA A 232 11.07 2.31 -8.88
C ALA A 232 9.80 2.25 -9.74
N ALA A 233 8.81 3.12 -9.46
CA ALA A 233 7.58 3.22 -10.24
C ALA A 233 7.84 3.72 -11.67
N ARG A 234 8.70 4.74 -11.83
CA ARG A 234 9.13 5.24 -13.14
C ARG A 234 9.78 4.14 -13.97
N ALA A 235 10.71 3.38 -13.39
CA ALA A 235 11.34 2.26 -14.07
C ALA A 235 10.34 1.15 -14.44
N SER A 236 9.22 1.03 -13.72
CA SER A 236 8.13 0.10 -14.07
C SER A 236 7.31 0.58 -15.25
N ALA A 237 6.92 1.85 -15.26
CA ALA A 237 6.17 2.48 -16.35
C ALA A 237 6.89 2.34 -17.70
N ASP A 238 8.22 2.53 -17.69
CA ASP A 238 9.05 2.45 -18.89
C ASP A 238 9.13 1.02 -19.45
N ARG A 239 9.04 -0.02 -18.60
CA ARG A 239 8.99 -1.43 -19.03
C ARG A 239 7.67 -1.80 -19.71
N THR A 240 6.60 -1.08 -19.42
CA THR A 240 5.25 -1.30 -19.98
C THR A 240 4.92 -0.38 -21.16
N SER A 241 5.88 0.41 -21.64
CA SER A 241 5.68 1.24 -22.84
C SER A 241 5.48 0.39 -24.10
N PRO A 242 4.62 0.79 -25.06
CA PRO A 242 3.91 -0.13 -25.97
C PRO A 242 4.70 -0.65 -27.17
N ASP A 243 6.04 -0.64 -27.14
CA ASP A 243 6.82 -1.03 -28.33
C ASP A 243 6.82 -2.55 -28.60
N GLU A 244 6.27 -3.35 -27.68
CA GLU A 244 6.10 -4.79 -27.83
C GLU A 244 4.63 -5.24 -27.60
N ALA A 245 3.68 -4.80 -28.45
CA ALA A 245 2.38 -5.46 -28.56
C ALA A 245 1.65 -5.27 -29.92
N VAL A 246 1.85 -6.25 -30.81
CA VAL A 246 0.90 -6.84 -31.79
C VAL A 246 0.70 -6.15 -33.17
N PRO A 247 0.76 -6.90 -34.30
CA PRO A 247 0.54 -6.38 -35.65
C PRO A 247 -0.89 -5.90 -35.86
N SER A 248 -1.04 -4.85 -36.65
CA SER A 248 -2.31 -4.28 -37.10
C SER A 248 -3.22 -5.32 -37.77
N GLY A 249 -4.12 -5.92 -37.01
CA GLY A 249 -5.27 -6.66 -37.52
C GLY A 249 -6.44 -5.70 -37.77
N GLU A 250 -6.95 -5.74 -39.01
CA GLU A 250 -8.06 -4.92 -39.50
C GLU A 250 -9.29 -4.97 -38.59
N ARG A 251 -9.89 -3.80 -38.33
CA ARG A 251 -11.20 -3.70 -37.67
C ARG A 251 -12.31 -4.01 -38.69
N PRO A 252 -13.27 -4.91 -38.39
CA PRO A 252 -14.46 -5.06 -39.24
C PRO A 252 -15.33 -3.81 -39.14
N GLY A 253 -15.77 -3.31 -40.28
CA GLY A 253 -16.65 -2.14 -40.40
C GLY A 253 -18.00 -2.35 -39.71
N ILE A 254 -18.40 -1.38 -38.90
CA ILE A 254 -19.73 -1.32 -38.29
C ILE A 254 -20.71 -0.89 -39.40
N GLY A 255 -21.51 -1.84 -39.89
CA GLY A 255 -22.59 -1.58 -40.81
C GLY A 255 -23.66 -0.69 -40.18
N ARG A 256 -24.01 0.39 -40.89
CA ARG A 256 -25.20 1.19 -40.59
C ARG A 256 -26.44 0.34 -40.87
N THR A 257 -27.28 0.13 -39.87
CA THR A 257 -28.68 -0.26 -40.09
C THR A 257 -29.55 0.99 -39.99
N ASP A 258 -30.00 1.46 -41.14
CA ASP A 258 -31.08 2.43 -41.27
C ASP A 258 -32.37 1.85 -40.69
N GLN A 259 -32.98 2.57 -39.75
CA GLN A 259 -34.33 2.30 -39.28
C GLN A 259 -35.23 3.42 -39.79
N ALA A 260 -35.89 3.17 -40.92
CA ALA A 260 -36.93 4.01 -41.48
C ALA A 260 -38.21 3.18 -41.66
N ASP A 261 -39.30 3.71 -41.11
CA ASP A 261 -40.70 3.56 -41.50
C ASP A 261 -41.23 2.18 -41.92
N ARG A 262 -42.17 1.65 -41.13
CA ARG A 262 -43.52 1.27 -41.62
C ARG A 262 -44.58 1.49 -40.54
N ARG A 263 -45.49 2.43 -40.80
CA ARG A 263 -46.83 2.51 -40.20
C ARG A 263 -47.78 1.56 -40.94
N GLY A 264 -48.75 1.04 -40.19
CA GLY A 264 -50.06 0.58 -40.66
C GLY A 264 -50.15 -0.91 -41.00
N ASP A 265 -50.92 -1.69 -40.26
CA ASP A 265 -52.32 -1.93 -40.62
C ASP A 265 -53.13 -2.57 -39.47
N GLN A 266 -54.43 -2.57 -39.68
CA GLN A 266 -55.60 -2.67 -38.81
C GLN A 266 -55.90 -3.98 -38.05
N ALA A 267 -56.57 -3.78 -36.90
CA ALA A 267 -57.87 -4.32 -36.45
C ALA A 267 -58.13 -5.82 -36.15
N GLU A 268 -58.92 -5.96 -35.08
CA GLU A 268 -60.06 -6.87 -34.83
C GLU A 268 -59.90 -8.17 -34.00
N LYS A 269 -60.83 -8.28 -33.01
CA LYS A 269 -61.46 -9.48 -32.43
C LYS A 269 -60.54 -10.32 -31.51
N ARG A 270 -60.71 -10.32 -30.18
CA ARG A 270 -61.88 -10.61 -29.33
C ARG A 270 -61.53 -10.29 -27.88
#